data_AF-A0A8T3R6T8-F1
#
_entry.id   AF-A0A8T3R6T8-F1
#
_cell.length_a   1.000
_cell.length_b   1.000
_cell.length_c   1.000
_cell.angle_alpha   90.00
_cell.angle_beta   90.00
_cell.angle_gamma   90.00
#
_symmetry.space_group_name_H-M   'P 1'
#
loop_
_entity.id
_entity.type
_entity.pdbx_description
1 polymer ?
#
loop_
_entity_poly.entity_id
_entity_poly.type
_entity_poly.pdbx_seq_one_letter_code
_entity_poly.pdbx_strand_id
1 'polypeptide(L)'
;MPLALAGVAVLAVVAIGLWLLLPRGVEPGATATPRPTMVTEASPSAARAPTATAPGASDPLPSGTADPKPSRTADPASSGDLPIDPAVEARIREITEQVPPIRGLEPLEAVPFRFITPERFEVELRELFAAENAPEQVAAEDDLLKRLGLLAPEAELEALVLELYGSQVAAFYDTRTGSFTVIQRGEDAEFGSADAVTVAHEYVHALQDQHFDLEGTAVADPAEGDRASGALGLIEGDAVAVMVEWAFANLSFDEILELQEAITPGDQELLESMPPVLRRQLEFPYTDGFVFVTAVRAGGDYQAVDEAYAERPVSTEQIMHPEKYLAGEDPVVVELPDMASALGEGWTESYQQTFGEMLIGVLVADGESAPLPTVPGLLPPLPNAEAAAGWGGDRLISLNGPDGAWAVVWQTAWDSDADAGEFSAAAEAAMDDLAFPHQIDASSAVTGLDDPMLVLVASDAAILETVRAALPVE
;
A
#
# COMPACT_ATOMS: atom_id res chain seq x y z
N MET A 1 22.89 -6.27 -30.01
CA MET A 1 23.26 -6.20 -28.59
C MET A 1 22.35 -5.17 -27.95
N PRO A 2 21.39 -5.61 -27.13
CA PRO A 2 20.47 -4.74 -26.40
C PRO A 2 21.10 -4.28 -25.07
N LEU A 3 20.64 -3.13 -24.59
CA LEU A 3 20.71 -2.57 -23.22
C LEU A 3 19.72 -1.37 -23.29
N ALA A 4 18.45 -1.52 -22.90
CA ALA A 4 17.89 -1.59 -21.54
C ALA A 4 18.03 -0.25 -20.77
N LEU A 5 16.87 0.37 -20.49
CA LEU A 5 16.53 1.49 -19.59
C LEU A 5 14.98 1.58 -19.69
N ALA A 6 14.13 0.89 -18.92
CA ALA A 6 14.03 0.50 -17.51
C ALA A 6 13.73 1.66 -16.54
N GLY A 7 12.53 1.60 -15.94
CA GLY A 7 12.26 2.06 -14.57
C GLY A 7 11.17 3.12 -14.38
N VAL A 8 9.90 2.72 -14.22
CA VAL A 8 8.97 3.03 -13.10
C VAL A 8 7.83 2.01 -13.20
N ALA A 9 7.71 1.08 -12.25
CA ALA A 9 6.58 0.15 -12.15
C ALA A 9 6.49 -0.48 -10.74
N VAL A 10 5.25 -0.77 -10.35
CA VAL A 10 4.76 -1.84 -9.46
C VAL A 10 4.73 -1.61 -7.94
N LEU A 11 3.51 -1.33 -7.44
CA LEU A 11 2.99 -1.72 -6.11
C LEU A 11 3.06 -3.25 -5.98
N ALA A 12 3.18 -3.83 -4.77
CA ALA A 12 2.78 -5.24 -4.59
C ALA A 12 1.44 -5.46 -5.32
N VAL A 13 1.28 -6.55 -6.07
CA VAL A 13 0.19 -6.71 -7.06
C VAL A 13 -1.21 -6.57 -6.42
N VAL A 14 -1.26 -6.62 -5.09
CA VAL A 14 -2.46 -6.51 -4.28
C VAL A 14 -2.56 -5.21 -3.48
N ALA A 15 -1.52 -4.37 -3.44
CA ALA A 15 -1.59 -3.00 -2.93
C ALA A 15 -2.19 -2.04 -3.98
N ILE A 16 -3.10 -2.53 -4.83
CA ILE A 16 -3.91 -1.69 -5.73
C ILE A 16 -5.00 -1.00 -4.89
N GLY A 17 -4.64 -0.14 -3.94
CA GLY A 17 -5.49 1.05 -3.80
C GLY A 17 -5.58 1.65 -5.20
N LEU A 18 -6.75 2.09 -5.66
CA LEU A 18 -6.95 2.54 -7.05
C LEU A 18 -6.27 3.90 -7.34
N TRP A 19 -4.98 3.98 -7.00
CA TRP A 19 -4.01 5.02 -7.23
C TRP A 19 -3.25 4.65 -8.50
N LEU A 20 -3.70 5.23 -9.60
CA LEU A 20 -3.13 4.95 -10.91
C LEU A 20 -1.94 5.88 -11.10
N LEU A 21 -0.74 5.35 -11.37
CA LEU A 21 0.53 6.09 -11.37
C LEU A 21 1.32 5.80 -12.64
N LEU A 22 1.44 6.76 -13.58
CA LEU A 22 2.47 6.64 -14.63
C LEU A 22 3.12 7.98 -14.95
N PRO A 23 4.47 8.05 -14.99
CA PRO A 23 5.20 9.26 -15.31
C PRO A 23 5.02 9.67 -16.78
N ARG A 24 5.03 10.98 -17.03
CA ARG A 24 5.21 11.54 -18.38
C ARG A 24 6.60 11.19 -18.90
N GLY A 25 6.65 10.63 -20.10
CA GLY A 25 7.87 10.54 -20.89
C GLY A 25 8.53 11.91 -21.05
N VAL A 26 9.73 12.07 -20.48
CA VAL A 26 10.59 13.23 -20.69
C VAL A 26 11.39 13.00 -21.96
N GLU A 27 11.25 13.89 -22.95
CA GLU A 27 12.16 13.95 -24.09
C GLU A 27 13.60 14.25 -23.62
N PRO A 28 14.63 13.60 -24.19
CA PRO A 28 15.99 13.74 -23.70
C PRO A 28 16.61 15.08 -24.14
N GLY A 29 16.89 15.97 -23.19
CA GLY A 29 17.71 17.14 -23.50
C GLY A 29 17.86 18.21 -22.43
N ALA A 30 18.56 17.94 -21.33
CA ALA A 30 19.39 18.95 -20.66
C ALA A 30 20.29 18.30 -19.59
N THR A 31 21.60 18.32 -19.82
CA THR A 31 22.63 17.91 -18.85
C THR A 31 22.71 18.90 -17.69
N ALA A 32 22.58 18.42 -16.45
CA ALA A 32 22.96 19.15 -15.25
C ALA A 32 23.99 18.35 -14.43
N THR A 33 25.00 19.05 -13.92
CA THR A 33 26.23 18.55 -13.28
C THR A 33 26.00 18.29 -11.78
N PRO A 34 26.70 17.33 -11.14
CA PRO A 34 26.49 17.02 -9.74
C PRO A 34 27.22 18.02 -8.82
N ARG A 35 26.59 18.37 -7.69
CA ARG A 35 27.23 19.01 -6.53
C ARG A 35 27.19 18.08 -5.31
N PRO A 36 28.16 18.21 -4.39
CA PRO A 36 28.59 17.10 -3.54
C PRO A 36 27.81 16.95 -2.25
N THR A 37 27.71 15.69 -1.82
CA THR A 37 27.26 15.17 -0.53
C THR A 37 28.09 15.75 0.62
N MET A 38 27.43 16.25 1.68
CA MET A 38 28.08 16.48 2.97
C MET A 38 27.64 15.40 3.96
N VAL A 39 28.64 14.69 4.45
CA VAL A 39 28.59 13.73 5.57
C VAL A 39 28.57 14.52 6.87
N THR A 40 27.76 14.09 7.85
CA THR A 40 27.84 14.59 9.22
C THR A 40 27.87 13.43 10.21
N GLU A 41 29.03 13.23 10.83
CA GLU A 41 29.23 12.49 12.08
C GLU A 41 28.96 13.39 13.30
N ALA A 42 28.66 12.76 14.44
CA ALA A 42 28.15 13.37 15.66
C ALA A 42 29.20 13.81 16.72
N SER A 43 28.77 14.81 17.53
CA SER A 43 29.11 15.11 18.96
C SER A 43 30.49 15.74 19.36
N PRO A 44 30.65 16.36 20.57
CA PRO A 44 29.78 17.29 21.32
C PRO A 44 30.52 18.51 21.99
N SER A 45 29.74 19.46 22.54
CA SER A 45 30.00 20.33 23.72
C SER A 45 30.90 21.61 23.70
N ALA A 46 30.34 22.64 24.34
CA ALA A 46 30.94 23.78 25.09
C ALA A 46 31.31 25.13 24.42
N ALA A 47 30.41 26.10 24.62
CA ALA A 47 30.61 27.50 25.08
C ALA A 47 31.73 28.41 24.51
N ARG A 48 31.31 29.48 23.80
CA ARG A 48 31.57 30.93 24.10
C ARG A 48 31.15 31.85 22.95
N ALA A 49 30.42 32.93 23.27
CA ALA A 49 30.35 34.15 22.45
C ALA A 49 31.61 35.03 22.69
N PRO A 50 32.06 35.89 21.75
CA PRO A 50 31.46 37.22 21.59
C PRO A 50 31.44 37.86 20.17
N THR A 51 30.40 38.67 19.95
CA THR A 51 30.28 40.00 19.31
C THR A 51 30.90 40.37 17.93
N ALA A 52 30.00 40.95 17.11
CA ALA A 52 30.14 42.02 16.10
C ALA A 52 30.72 41.69 14.71
N THR A 53 29.91 41.89 13.66
CA THR A 53 29.86 43.14 12.86
C THR A 53 28.98 42.92 11.61
N ALA A 54 27.92 43.72 11.44
CA ALA A 54 27.22 43.88 10.16
C ALA A 54 27.97 44.91 9.29
N PRO A 55 27.90 44.78 7.96
CA PRO A 55 27.08 45.75 7.24
C PRO A 55 26.22 45.11 6.15
N GLY A 56 25.05 45.70 5.93
CA GLY A 56 24.14 45.29 4.87
C GLY A 56 24.53 45.82 3.50
N ALA A 57 24.00 45.17 2.48
CA ALA A 57 23.47 45.79 1.28
C ALA A 57 22.54 44.78 0.61
N SER A 58 21.29 45.21 0.48
CA SER A 58 20.20 44.63 -0.29
C SER A 58 20.53 44.52 -1.78
N ASP A 59 20.21 43.39 -2.39
CA ASP A 59 19.63 43.32 -3.74
C ASP A 59 18.80 42.03 -3.89
N PRO A 60 17.74 42.05 -4.74
CA PRO A 60 16.63 41.11 -4.68
C PRO A 60 16.94 39.79 -5.38
N LEU A 61 16.54 38.68 -4.77
CA LEU A 61 16.47 37.38 -5.45
C LEU A 61 15.34 37.42 -6.49
N PRO A 62 15.55 36.86 -7.69
CA PRO A 62 14.58 36.90 -8.77
C PRO A 62 13.36 36.04 -8.42
N SER A 63 12.17 36.60 -8.63
CA SER A 63 10.93 35.84 -8.77
C SER A 63 11.10 34.84 -9.91
N GLY A 64 11.40 33.59 -9.56
CA GLY A 64 11.16 32.46 -10.43
C GLY A 64 9.66 32.24 -10.49
N THR A 65 9.03 32.72 -11.55
CA THR A 65 7.69 32.29 -11.94
C THR A 65 7.71 30.78 -12.09
N ALA A 66 6.96 30.08 -11.24
CA ALA A 66 6.62 28.68 -11.48
C ALA A 66 6.00 28.60 -12.89
N ASP A 67 6.53 27.73 -13.74
CA ASP A 67 5.95 27.47 -15.05
C ASP A 67 4.51 26.95 -14.84
N PRO A 68 3.53 27.47 -15.58
CA PRO A 68 2.15 27.02 -15.45
C PRO A 68 2.04 25.56 -15.90
N LYS A 69 1.50 24.72 -15.00
CA LYS A 69 1.04 23.35 -15.26
C LYS A 69 0.20 23.36 -16.56
N PRO A 70 0.45 22.47 -17.53
CA PRO A 70 -0.35 22.43 -18.75
C PRO A 70 -1.81 22.12 -18.40
N SER A 71 -2.72 22.95 -18.91
CA SER A 71 -4.17 22.78 -18.76
C SER A 71 -4.59 21.41 -19.30
N ARG A 72 -5.04 20.52 -18.41
CA ARG A 72 -5.56 19.19 -18.75
C ARG A 72 -6.93 19.35 -19.40
N THR A 73 -7.00 19.25 -20.73
CA THR A 73 -8.28 19.14 -21.46
C THR A 73 -8.66 17.67 -21.56
N ALA A 74 -9.83 17.32 -21.03
CA ALA A 74 -10.45 16.00 -21.24
C ALA A 74 -10.65 15.75 -22.76
N ASP A 75 -10.22 14.57 -23.22
CA ASP A 75 -10.46 14.10 -24.60
C ASP A 75 -11.94 13.74 -24.78
N PRO A 76 -12.54 13.90 -25.99
CA PRO A 76 -13.98 13.77 -26.17
C PRO A 76 -14.42 12.29 -26.26
N ALA A 77 -15.32 11.91 -25.35
CA ALA A 77 -16.27 10.79 -25.36
C ALA A 77 -15.85 9.54 -26.17
N SER A 78 -15.13 8.65 -25.49
CA SER A 78 -15.03 7.24 -25.85
C SER A 78 -16.36 6.54 -25.56
N SER A 79 -16.71 5.49 -26.32
CA SER A 79 -17.89 4.66 -26.04
C SER A 79 -17.76 4.05 -24.63
N GLY A 80 -18.54 4.56 -23.67
CA GLY A 80 -18.54 4.10 -22.28
C GLY A 80 -18.76 5.21 -21.24
N ASP A 81 -18.50 6.48 -21.59
CA ASP A 81 -18.86 7.61 -20.73
C ASP A 81 -20.38 7.85 -20.76
N LEU A 82 -20.96 8.06 -19.59
CA LEU A 82 -22.39 8.27 -19.40
C LEU A 82 -22.72 9.76 -19.20
N PRO A 83 -23.87 10.24 -19.72
CA PRO A 83 -24.37 11.56 -19.39
C PRO A 83 -24.73 11.62 -17.91
N ILE A 84 -24.44 12.75 -17.27
CA ILE A 84 -24.73 12.96 -15.84
C ILE A 84 -26.06 13.70 -15.71
N ASP A 85 -26.97 13.18 -14.88
CA ASP A 85 -28.22 13.88 -14.56
C ASP A 85 -27.89 15.22 -13.84
N PRO A 86 -28.50 16.36 -14.25
CA PRO A 86 -28.22 17.66 -13.63
C PRO A 86 -28.45 17.71 -12.11
N ALA A 87 -29.38 16.93 -11.57
CA ALA A 87 -29.62 16.84 -10.13
C ALA A 87 -28.48 16.08 -9.42
N VAL A 88 -27.98 15.00 -10.01
CA VAL A 88 -26.80 14.27 -9.52
C VAL A 88 -25.56 15.15 -9.58
N GLU A 89 -25.36 15.86 -10.68
CA GLU A 89 -24.25 16.81 -10.84
C GLU A 89 -24.30 17.93 -9.78
N ALA A 90 -25.49 18.45 -9.49
CA ALA A 90 -25.68 19.45 -8.43
C ALA A 90 -25.40 18.87 -7.03
N ARG A 91 -25.79 17.62 -6.77
CA ARG A 91 -25.50 16.94 -5.50
C ARG A 91 -24.01 16.68 -5.31
N ILE A 92 -23.31 16.24 -6.36
CA ILE A 92 -21.85 16.07 -6.32
C ILE A 92 -21.17 17.41 -6.01
N ARG A 93 -21.57 18.50 -6.66
CA ARG A 93 -21.02 19.84 -6.36
C ARG A 93 -21.27 20.27 -4.92
N GLU A 94 -22.43 19.95 -4.36
CA GLU A 94 -22.71 20.22 -2.95
C GLU A 94 -21.76 19.43 -2.04
N ILE A 95 -21.51 18.15 -2.32
CA ILE A 95 -20.56 17.32 -1.57
C ILE A 95 -19.15 17.91 -1.65
N THR A 96 -18.70 18.29 -2.84
CA THR A 96 -17.35 18.87 -3.03
C THR A 96 -17.18 20.25 -2.40
N GLU A 97 -18.27 20.99 -2.15
CA GLU A 97 -18.24 22.21 -1.32
C GLU A 97 -18.20 21.92 0.19
N GLN A 98 -18.72 20.76 0.62
CA GLN A 98 -18.80 20.36 2.04
C GLN A 98 -17.55 19.65 2.56
N VAL A 99 -16.80 18.94 1.73
CA VAL A 99 -15.61 18.19 2.12
C VAL A 99 -14.43 19.08 2.57
N PRO A 100 -14.03 20.14 1.82
CA PRO A 100 -12.90 21.00 2.20
C PRO A 100 -12.93 21.54 3.64
N PRO A 101 -14.05 22.08 4.17
CA PRO A 101 -14.09 22.57 5.54
C PRO A 101 -14.03 21.46 6.61
N ILE A 102 -14.34 20.20 6.27
CA ILE A 102 -14.20 19.06 7.19
C ILE A 102 -12.72 18.64 7.26
N ARG A 103 -12.09 18.45 6.09
CA ARG A 103 -10.69 18.00 6.00
C ARG A 103 -9.68 19.10 6.32
N GLY A 104 -10.04 20.37 6.13
CA GLY A 104 -9.15 21.50 6.31
C GLY A 104 -8.21 21.77 5.13
N LEU A 105 -8.47 21.16 3.96
CA LEU A 105 -7.71 21.35 2.72
C LEU A 105 -8.55 22.08 1.67
N GLU A 106 -8.11 23.25 1.23
CA GLU A 106 -8.76 24.00 0.16
C GLU A 106 -8.38 23.44 -1.22
N PRO A 107 -9.31 23.30 -2.17
CA PRO A 107 -8.98 22.84 -3.51
C PRO A 107 -8.06 23.86 -4.22
N LEU A 108 -6.92 23.40 -4.74
CA LEU A 108 -5.96 24.18 -5.50
C LEU A 108 -6.30 24.22 -6.99
N GLU A 109 -6.89 23.14 -7.51
CA GLU A 109 -7.30 22.97 -8.90
C GLU A 109 -8.73 22.42 -8.97
N ALA A 110 -9.41 22.66 -10.10
CA ALA A 110 -10.71 22.05 -10.34
C ALA A 110 -10.56 20.54 -10.48
N VAL A 111 -11.48 19.78 -9.89
CA VAL A 111 -11.50 18.31 -9.93
C VAL A 111 -12.63 17.87 -10.86
N PRO A 112 -12.33 17.43 -12.10
CA PRO A 112 -13.34 16.88 -12.99
C PRO A 112 -13.87 15.56 -12.45
N PHE A 113 -15.08 15.19 -12.88
CA PHE A 113 -15.63 13.87 -12.64
C PHE A 113 -16.42 13.37 -13.84
N ARG A 114 -16.53 12.05 -13.95
CA ARG A 114 -17.30 11.38 -15.00
C ARG A 114 -17.97 10.11 -14.47
N PHE A 115 -18.95 9.63 -15.23
CA PHE A 115 -19.66 8.38 -14.97
C PHE A 115 -19.36 7.38 -16.08
N ILE A 116 -19.08 6.13 -15.72
CA ILE A 116 -18.83 5.06 -16.68
C ILE A 116 -19.69 3.83 -16.39
N THR A 117 -19.91 2.99 -17.39
CA THR A 117 -20.57 1.69 -17.20
C THR A 117 -19.61 0.67 -16.55
N PRO A 118 -20.11 -0.41 -15.93
CA PRO A 118 -19.27 -1.48 -15.41
C PRO A 118 -18.40 -2.14 -16.49
N GLU A 119 -18.91 -2.29 -17.72
CA GLU A 119 -18.14 -2.87 -18.83
C GLU A 119 -16.99 -1.95 -19.25
N ARG A 120 -17.19 -0.63 -19.15
CA ARG A 120 -16.10 0.32 -19.39
C ARG A 120 -15.08 0.26 -18.26
N PHE A 121 -15.53 0.18 -17.01
CA PHE A 121 -14.65 0.03 -15.85
C PHE A 121 -13.80 -1.23 -15.96
N GLU A 122 -14.39 -2.36 -16.35
CA GLU A 122 -13.69 -3.61 -16.58
C GLU A 122 -12.56 -3.53 -17.61
N VAL A 123 -12.72 -2.73 -18.66
CA VAL A 123 -11.66 -2.50 -19.65
C VAL A 123 -10.59 -1.61 -19.05
N GLU A 124 -10.98 -0.51 -18.41
CA GLU A 124 -10.03 0.42 -17.80
C GLU A 124 -9.23 -0.29 -16.70
N LEU A 125 -9.86 -1.03 -15.78
CA LEU A 125 -9.20 -1.79 -14.73
C LEU A 125 -8.12 -2.74 -15.27
N ARG A 126 -8.38 -3.45 -16.38
CA ARG A 126 -7.37 -4.33 -17.01
C ARG A 126 -6.24 -3.55 -17.67
N GLU A 127 -6.55 -2.45 -18.35
CA GLU A 127 -5.53 -1.56 -18.93
C GLU A 127 -4.62 -0.98 -17.85
N LEU A 128 -5.20 -0.63 -16.70
CA LEU A 128 -4.50 -0.10 -15.54
C LEU A 128 -3.65 -1.16 -14.87
N PHE A 129 -4.22 -2.33 -14.58
CA PHE A 129 -3.48 -3.44 -14.00
C PHE A 129 -2.23 -3.76 -14.83
N ALA A 130 -2.38 -3.88 -16.16
CA ALA A 130 -1.26 -4.17 -17.06
C ALA A 130 -0.25 -3.02 -17.21
N ALA A 131 -0.66 -1.78 -16.97
CA ALA A 131 0.21 -0.61 -17.02
C ALA A 131 1.07 -0.47 -15.75
N GLU A 132 0.48 -0.81 -14.60
CA GLU A 132 1.09 -0.65 -13.28
C GLU A 132 1.87 -1.89 -12.83
N ASN A 133 1.53 -3.07 -13.35
CA ASN A 133 2.11 -4.34 -12.91
C ASN A 133 2.83 -5.04 -14.07
N ALA A 134 4.14 -5.23 -13.94
CA ALA A 134 4.91 -6.01 -14.90
C ALA A 134 4.48 -7.49 -14.83
N PRO A 135 4.17 -8.16 -15.97
CA PRO A 135 3.70 -9.55 -15.96
C PRO A 135 4.68 -10.52 -15.27
N GLU A 136 5.99 -10.28 -15.38
CA GLU A 136 7.00 -11.09 -14.71
C GLU A 136 6.92 -10.96 -13.18
N GLN A 137 6.58 -9.77 -12.68
CA GLN A 137 6.43 -9.53 -11.25
C GLN A 137 5.14 -10.15 -10.72
N VAL A 138 4.03 -10.03 -11.48
CA VAL A 138 2.76 -10.69 -11.16
C VAL A 138 2.94 -12.19 -11.03
N ALA A 139 3.63 -12.80 -12.00
CA ALA A 139 3.92 -14.23 -11.96
C ALA A 139 4.82 -14.62 -10.78
N ALA A 140 5.80 -13.77 -10.43
CA ALA A 140 6.71 -14.04 -9.34
C ALA A 140 6.06 -13.92 -7.94
N GLU A 141 5.13 -12.98 -7.77
CA GLU A 141 4.32 -12.83 -6.55
C GLU A 141 3.28 -13.97 -6.42
N ASP A 142 2.61 -14.33 -7.53
CA ASP A 142 1.71 -15.49 -7.59
C ASP A 142 2.42 -16.78 -7.14
N ASP A 143 3.62 -17.03 -7.69
CA ASP A 143 4.48 -18.14 -7.30
C ASP A 143 4.84 -18.07 -5.81
N LEU A 144 5.23 -16.90 -5.30
CA LEU A 144 5.60 -16.73 -3.90
C LEU A 144 4.44 -17.08 -2.96
N LEU A 145 3.26 -16.50 -3.21
CA LEU A 145 2.10 -16.72 -2.35
C LEU A 145 1.68 -18.20 -2.34
N LYS A 146 1.82 -18.91 -3.47
CA LYS A 146 1.60 -20.36 -3.54
C LYS A 146 2.66 -21.15 -2.78
N ARG A 147 3.94 -20.76 -2.86
CA ARG A 147 5.04 -21.39 -2.12
C ARG A 147 4.87 -21.27 -0.61
N LEU A 148 4.28 -20.17 -0.14
CA LEU A 148 3.95 -19.92 1.26
C LEU A 148 2.60 -20.52 1.69
N GLY A 149 1.82 -21.11 0.78
CA GLY A 149 0.49 -21.66 1.08
C GLY A 149 -0.62 -20.61 1.22
N LEU A 150 -0.34 -19.33 0.94
CA LEU A 150 -1.30 -18.22 1.00
C LEU A 150 -2.25 -18.18 -0.20
N LEU A 151 -1.88 -18.85 -1.30
CA LEU A 151 -2.73 -19.11 -2.44
C LEU A 151 -2.77 -20.61 -2.76
N ALA A 152 -3.93 -21.10 -3.19
CA ALA A 152 -4.07 -22.45 -3.70
C ALA A 152 -3.23 -22.65 -4.97
N PRO A 153 -2.70 -23.86 -5.24
CA PRO A 153 -1.85 -24.12 -6.40
C PRO A 153 -2.49 -23.76 -7.76
N GLU A 154 -3.81 -23.93 -7.86
CA GLU A 154 -4.62 -23.62 -9.04
C GLU A 154 -5.15 -22.18 -9.11
N ALA A 155 -4.96 -21.38 -8.06
CA ALA A 155 -5.36 -19.98 -8.06
C ALA A 155 -4.54 -19.18 -9.10
N GLU A 156 -5.10 -18.10 -9.61
CA GLU A 156 -4.42 -17.18 -10.52
C GLU A 156 -4.52 -15.77 -9.93
N LEU A 157 -3.41 -15.22 -9.44
CA LEU A 157 -3.37 -13.95 -8.72
C LEU A 157 -4.00 -12.80 -9.50
N GLU A 158 -3.61 -12.62 -10.77
CA GLU A 158 -4.16 -11.56 -11.63
C GLU A 158 -5.69 -11.68 -11.76
N ALA A 159 -6.19 -12.89 -11.99
CA ALA A 159 -7.63 -13.11 -12.14
C ALA A 159 -8.39 -12.77 -10.86
N LEU A 160 -7.87 -13.21 -9.71
CA LEU A 160 -8.45 -12.93 -8.39
C LEU A 160 -8.45 -11.42 -8.07
N VAL A 161 -7.34 -10.73 -8.35
CA VAL A 161 -7.23 -9.28 -8.12
C VAL A 161 -8.22 -8.53 -9.02
N LEU A 162 -8.27 -8.84 -10.32
CA LEU A 162 -9.21 -8.19 -11.24
C LEU A 162 -10.68 -8.47 -10.88
N GLU A 163 -10.99 -9.67 -10.41
CA GLU A 163 -12.34 -10.01 -9.92
C GLU A 163 -12.70 -9.22 -8.66
N LEU A 164 -11.78 -9.18 -7.68
CA LEU A 164 -11.95 -8.45 -6.42
C LEU A 164 -12.19 -6.96 -6.67
N TYR A 165 -11.31 -6.28 -7.39
CA TYR A 165 -11.46 -4.85 -7.67
C TYR A 165 -12.61 -4.56 -8.62
N GLY A 166 -12.85 -5.42 -9.61
CA GLY A 166 -13.97 -5.30 -10.54
C GLY A 166 -15.32 -5.25 -9.83
N SER A 167 -15.46 -5.99 -8.73
CA SER A 167 -16.69 -6.06 -7.95
C SER A 167 -16.75 -5.07 -6.78
N GLN A 168 -15.63 -4.78 -6.11
CA GLN A 168 -15.68 -3.96 -4.88
C GLN A 168 -15.59 -2.44 -5.12
N VAL A 169 -15.13 -2.01 -6.30
CA VAL A 169 -14.90 -0.58 -6.59
C VAL A 169 -16.18 0.07 -7.15
N ALA A 170 -16.70 1.07 -6.43
CA ALA A 170 -17.87 1.85 -6.84
C ALA A 170 -17.49 3.20 -7.49
N ALA A 171 -16.35 3.77 -7.10
CA ALA A 171 -15.72 4.91 -7.73
C ALA A 171 -14.20 4.85 -7.51
N PHE A 172 -13.46 5.70 -8.20
CA PHE A 172 -12.02 5.86 -7.98
C PHE A 172 -11.49 7.21 -8.45
N TYR A 173 -10.46 7.71 -7.78
CA TYR A 173 -9.68 8.88 -8.17
C TYR A 173 -8.45 8.48 -8.98
N ASP A 174 -8.26 9.13 -10.14
CA ASP A 174 -7.10 8.92 -10.99
C ASP A 174 -6.16 10.12 -10.90
N THR A 175 -5.01 9.95 -10.21
CA THR A 175 -3.99 11.01 -10.02
C THR A 175 -3.45 11.55 -11.35
N ARG A 176 -3.35 10.69 -12.38
CA ARG A 176 -2.78 11.03 -13.70
C ARG A 176 -3.65 12.05 -14.42
N THR A 177 -4.97 11.89 -14.31
CA THR A 177 -5.95 12.81 -14.91
C THR A 177 -6.37 13.90 -13.93
N GLY A 178 -6.27 13.66 -12.63
CA GLY A 178 -6.72 14.55 -11.55
C GLY A 178 -8.24 14.56 -11.43
N SER A 179 -8.89 13.44 -11.75
CA SER A 179 -10.35 13.33 -11.81
C SER A 179 -10.82 12.05 -11.12
N PHE A 180 -12.03 12.08 -10.55
CA PHE A 180 -12.65 10.86 -10.04
C PHE A 180 -13.74 10.35 -10.99
N THR A 181 -13.87 9.02 -11.05
CA THR A 181 -14.79 8.32 -11.93
C THR A 181 -15.76 7.50 -11.08
N VAL A 182 -17.06 7.67 -11.30
CA VAL A 182 -18.13 6.91 -10.64
C VAL A 182 -18.63 5.81 -11.57
N ILE A 183 -18.78 4.59 -11.05
CA ILE A 183 -19.21 3.42 -11.82
C ILE A 183 -20.71 3.21 -11.63
N GLN A 184 -21.50 3.46 -12.67
CA GLN A 184 -22.96 3.36 -12.59
C GLN A 184 -23.43 1.93 -12.81
N ARG A 185 -23.76 1.22 -11.72
CA ARG A 185 -24.23 -0.17 -11.77
C ARG A 185 -25.75 -0.25 -12.00
N GLY A 186 -26.13 -0.35 -13.27
CA GLY A 186 -27.52 -0.51 -13.71
C GLY A 186 -28.11 0.77 -14.32
N GLU A 187 -28.94 0.60 -15.36
CA GLU A 187 -29.48 1.72 -16.14
C GLU A 187 -30.42 2.64 -15.34
N ASP A 188 -31.04 2.11 -14.28
CA ASP A 188 -31.98 2.83 -13.39
C ASP A 188 -31.40 3.08 -11.99
N ALA A 189 -30.08 2.95 -11.81
CA ALA A 189 -29.46 3.18 -10.51
C ALA A 189 -29.61 4.64 -10.08
N GLU A 190 -30.35 4.87 -8.99
CA GLU A 190 -30.52 6.18 -8.37
C GLU A 190 -29.27 6.53 -7.54
N PHE A 191 -28.82 7.78 -7.64
CA PHE A 191 -27.74 8.29 -6.80
C PHE A 191 -28.22 8.41 -5.35
N GLY A 192 -27.72 7.55 -4.48
CA GLY A 192 -28.14 7.43 -3.09
C GLY A 192 -27.07 7.87 -2.08
N SER A 193 -27.33 7.56 -0.81
CA SER A 193 -26.43 7.85 0.31
C SER A 193 -25.07 7.16 0.16
N ALA A 194 -25.06 5.93 -0.36
CA ALA A 194 -23.83 5.16 -0.64
C ALA A 194 -22.95 5.84 -1.70
N ASP A 195 -23.55 6.33 -2.79
CA ASP A 195 -22.82 7.10 -3.80
C ASP A 195 -22.30 8.41 -3.23
N ALA A 196 -23.09 9.07 -2.39
CA ALA A 196 -22.70 10.34 -1.78
C ALA A 196 -21.48 10.22 -0.85
N VAL A 197 -21.43 9.18 0.00
CA VAL A 197 -20.24 8.92 0.83
C VAL A 197 -19.03 8.51 -0.02
N THR A 198 -19.24 7.75 -1.09
CA THR A 198 -18.18 7.37 -2.04
C THR A 198 -17.61 8.62 -2.71
N VAL A 199 -18.45 9.53 -3.21
CA VAL A 199 -17.99 10.81 -3.79
C VAL A 199 -17.24 11.67 -2.77
N ALA A 200 -17.68 11.69 -1.50
CA ALA A 200 -16.95 12.40 -0.45
C ALA A 200 -15.54 11.82 -0.25
N HIS A 201 -15.42 10.50 -0.22
CA HIS A 201 -14.14 9.78 -0.13
C HIS A 201 -13.22 10.09 -1.32
N GLU A 202 -13.71 9.93 -2.55
CA GLU A 202 -12.91 10.20 -3.76
C GLU A 202 -12.48 11.66 -3.87
N TYR A 203 -13.30 12.60 -3.39
CA TYR A 203 -12.93 14.01 -3.40
C TYR A 203 -11.82 14.32 -2.39
N VAL A 204 -11.73 13.57 -1.28
CA VAL A 204 -10.58 13.69 -0.36
C VAL A 204 -9.30 13.26 -1.05
N HIS A 205 -9.30 12.19 -1.84
CA HIS A 205 -8.14 11.80 -2.64
C HIS A 205 -7.68 12.90 -3.59
N ALA A 206 -8.62 13.61 -4.22
CA ALA A 206 -8.28 14.77 -5.05
C ALA A 206 -7.62 15.90 -4.24
N LEU A 207 -8.07 16.17 -3.02
CA LEU A 207 -7.44 17.15 -2.14
C LEU A 207 -6.06 16.68 -1.68
N GLN A 208 -5.92 15.43 -1.28
CA GLN A 208 -4.64 14.83 -0.87
C GLN A 208 -3.61 14.92 -2.00
N ASP A 209 -3.99 14.56 -3.23
CA ASP A 209 -3.12 14.65 -4.40
C ASP A 209 -2.67 16.08 -4.70
N GLN A 210 -3.60 17.04 -4.62
CA GLN A 210 -3.27 18.45 -4.85
C GLN A 210 -2.29 19.02 -3.83
N HIS A 211 -2.37 18.60 -2.57
CA HIS A 211 -1.55 19.15 -1.47
C HIS A 211 -0.26 18.37 -1.20
N PHE A 212 -0.26 17.06 -1.45
CA PHE A 212 0.82 16.16 -1.02
C PHE A 212 1.50 15.39 -2.16
N ASP A 213 1.11 15.63 -3.42
CA ASP A 213 1.71 15.02 -4.62
C ASP A 213 1.81 13.49 -4.49
N LEU A 214 0.65 12.82 -4.44
CA LEU A 214 0.58 11.39 -4.15
C LEU A 214 1.36 10.57 -5.18
N GLU A 215 1.40 11.01 -6.43
CA GLU A 215 2.20 10.39 -7.48
C GLU A 215 3.71 10.57 -7.26
N GLY A 216 4.16 11.80 -6.98
CA GLY A 216 5.58 12.07 -6.78
C GLY A 216 6.18 11.45 -5.51
N THR A 217 5.33 10.97 -4.60
CA THR A 217 5.70 10.46 -3.26
C THR A 217 5.39 8.99 -3.06
N ALA A 218 4.97 8.28 -4.11
CA ALA A 218 4.72 6.85 -4.06
C ALA A 218 6.01 6.05 -3.80
N VAL A 219 5.88 4.93 -3.10
CA VAL A 219 6.98 3.97 -2.92
C VAL A 219 7.18 3.22 -4.24
N ALA A 220 8.32 3.47 -4.89
CA ALA A 220 8.60 2.96 -6.24
C ALA A 220 9.39 1.65 -6.27
N ASP A 221 9.98 1.24 -5.14
CA ASP A 221 10.71 -0.03 -5.04
C ASP A 221 9.71 -1.16 -4.76
N PRO A 222 9.53 -2.13 -5.68
CA PRO A 222 8.56 -3.18 -5.49
C PRO A 222 8.91 -4.17 -4.38
N ALA A 223 10.16 -4.13 -3.89
CA ALA A 223 10.60 -4.91 -2.74
C ALA A 223 10.21 -4.27 -1.39
N GLU A 224 9.63 -3.08 -1.40
CA GLU A 224 9.20 -2.30 -0.22
C GLU A 224 7.67 -2.32 -0.06
N GLY A 225 7.03 -3.47 -0.30
CA GLY A 225 5.57 -3.63 -0.26
C GLY A 225 4.93 -3.31 1.09
N ASP A 226 5.58 -3.64 2.20
CA ASP A 226 5.13 -3.24 3.55
C ASP A 226 5.12 -1.72 3.73
N ARG A 227 6.19 -1.03 3.29
CA ARG A 227 6.27 0.44 3.30
C ARG A 227 5.20 1.07 2.42
N ALA A 228 4.96 0.50 1.25
CA ALA A 228 3.89 0.95 0.36
C ALA A 228 2.51 0.80 1.02
N SER A 229 2.28 -0.31 1.72
CA SER A 229 1.04 -0.56 2.47
C SER A 229 0.89 0.39 3.67
N GLY A 230 1.97 0.69 4.38
CA GLY A 230 1.99 1.68 5.45
C GLY A 230 1.60 3.08 4.96
N ALA A 231 2.21 3.54 3.86
CA ALA A 231 1.87 4.82 3.24
C ALA A 231 0.40 4.85 2.76
N LEU A 232 -0.08 3.76 2.18
CA LEU A 232 -1.47 3.62 1.73
C LEU A 232 -2.46 3.68 2.92
N GLY A 233 -2.09 3.10 4.07
CA GLY A 233 -2.90 3.19 5.29
C GLY A 233 -3.14 4.62 5.78
N LEU A 234 -2.14 5.50 5.72
CA LEU A 234 -2.35 6.93 5.99
C LEU A 234 -3.33 7.56 5.00
N ILE A 235 -3.14 7.29 3.71
CA ILE A 235 -3.90 7.91 2.62
C ILE A 235 -5.39 7.54 2.70
N GLU A 236 -5.68 6.24 2.78
CA GLU A 236 -7.03 5.70 2.83
C GLU A 236 -7.68 5.99 4.18
N GLY A 237 -6.93 5.89 5.28
CA GLY A 237 -7.39 6.25 6.60
C GLY A 237 -7.89 7.69 6.72
N ASP A 238 -7.20 8.62 6.07
CA ASP A 238 -7.57 10.04 6.02
C ASP A 238 -8.87 10.24 5.23
N ALA A 239 -8.99 9.60 4.07
CA ALA A 239 -10.21 9.64 3.27
C ALA A 239 -11.41 9.01 3.98
N VAL A 240 -11.22 7.88 4.67
CA VAL A 240 -12.28 7.23 5.47
C VAL A 240 -12.69 8.11 6.65
N ALA A 241 -11.74 8.74 7.35
CA ALA A 241 -12.05 9.60 8.49
C ALA A 241 -12.93 10.79 8.08
N VAL A 242 -12.58 11.48 6.99
CA VAL A 242 -13.38 12.59 6.46
C VAL A 242 -14.72 12.10 5.93
N MET A 243 -14.76 10.97 5.22
CA MET A 243 -16.01 10.37 4.72
C MET A 243 -16.98 10.11 5.86
N VAL A 244 -16.51 9.52 6.97
CA VAL A 244 -17.32 9.24 8.16
C VAL A 244 -17.83 10.53 8.80
N GLU A 245 -16.97 11.54 8.98
CA GLU A 245 -17.39 12.85 9.51
C GLU A 245 -18.40 13.55 8.60
N TRP A 246 -18.19 13.48 7.29
CA TRP A 246 -19.11 14.04 6.30
C TRP A 246 -20.48 13.34 6.37
N ALA A 247 -20.50 12.01 6.47
CA ALA A 247 -21.73 11.24 6.59
C ALA A 247 -22.53 11.65 7.83
N PHE A 248 -21.88 11.73 9.00
CA PHE A 248 -22.55 12.16 10.24
C PHE A 248 -23.02 13.61 10.22
N ALA A 249 -22.33 14.50 9.49
CA ALA A 249 -22.69 15.90 9.40
C ALA A 249 -23.82 16.17 8.39
N ASN A 250 -23.94 15.36 7.33
CA ASN A 250 -24.76 15.69 6.16
C ASN A 250 -25.84 14.65 5.83
N LEU A 251 -25.81 13.47 6.42
CA LEU A 251 -26.85 12.45 6.27
C LEU A 251 -27.75 12.39 7.50
N SER A 252 -29.02 12.05 7.26
CA SER A 252 -29.96 11.70 8.31
C SER A 252 -29.66 10.34 8.92
N PHE A 253 -30.24 10.06 10.08
CA PHE A 253 -30.07 8.76 10.74
C PHE A 253 -30.58 7.60 9.88
N ASP A 254 -31.69 7.79 9.14
CA ASP A 254 -32.24 6.76 8.26
C ASP A 254 -31.29 6.49 7.08
N GLU A 255 -30.73 7.55 6.47
CA GLU A 255 -29.73 7.42 5.40
C GLU A 255 -28.44 6.72 5.89
N ILE A 256 -28.01 6.96 7.13
CA ILE A 256 -26.86 6.25 7.74
C ILE A 256 -27.17 4.77 7.95
N LEU A 257 -28.40 4.42 8.34
CA LEU A 257 -28.81 3.02 8.45
C LEU A 257 -28.84 2.34 7.07
N GLU A 258 -29.30 3.05 6.03
CA GLU A 258 -29.30 2.55 4.66
C GLU A 258 -27.89 2.20 4.14
N LEU A 259 -26.84 2.89 4.61
CA LEU A 259 -25.46 2.55 4.25
C LEU A 259 -25.09 1.11 4.66
N GLN A 260 -25.67 0.57 5.74
CA GLN A 260 -25.44 -0.81 6.15
C GLN A 260 -26.10 -1.82 5.19
N GLU A 261 -27.15 -1.40 4.51
CA GLU A 261 -27.88 -2.21 3.53
C GLU A 261 -27.28 -2.09 2.11
N ALA A 262 -26.32 -1.18 1.90
CA ALA A 262 -25.68 -0.94 0.62
C ALA A 262 -24.71 -2.07 0.21
N ILE A 263 -24.17 -2.82 1.18
CA ILE A 263 -23.38 -4.02 0.91
C ILE A 263 -24.34 -5.13 0.47
N THR A 264 -24.26 -5.55 -0.79
CA THR A 264 -25.16 -6.59 -1.28
C THR A 264 -24.70 -7.98 -0.80
N PRO A 265 -25.61 -8.96 -0.67
CA PRO A 265 -25.23 -10.33 -0.36
C PRO A 265 -24.23 -10.93 -1.36
N GLY A 266 -24.26 -10.48 -2.63
CA GLY A 266 -23.31 -10.93 -3.65
C GLY A 266 -21.91 -10.37 -3.45
N ASP A 267 -21.79 -9.09 -3.08
CA ASP A 267 -20.49 -8.48 -2.75
C ASP A 267 -19.87 -9.16 -1.53
N GLN A 268 -20.71 -9.47 -0.53
CA GLN A 268 -20.28 -10.20 0.66
C GLN A 268 -19.82 -11.63 0.32
N GLU A 269 -20.59 -12.39 -0.47
CA GLU A 269 -20.22 -13.75 -0.87
C GLU A 269 -18.92 -13.77 -1.68
N LEU A 270 -18.73 -12.80 -2.57
CA LEU A 270 -17.47 -12.67 -3.31
C LEU A 270 -16.30 -12.39 -2.38
N LEU A 271 -16.42 -11.40 -1.50
CA LEU A 271 -15.34 -11.04 -0.57
C LEU A 271 -14.98 -12.19 0.38
N GLU A 272 -15.98 -12.95 0.84
CA GLU A 272 -15.78 -14.17 1.64
C GLU A 272 -15.14 -15.32 0.86
N SER A 273 -15.26 -15.32 -0.48
CA SER A 273 -14.64 -16.33 -1.34
C SER A 273 -13.17 -16.03 -1.69
N MET A 274 -12.72 -14.79 -1.50
CA MET A 274 -11.35 -14.39 -1.80
C MET A 274 -10.34 -15.00 -0.82
N PRO A 275 -9.11 -15.31 -1.27
CA PRO A 275 -8.04 -15.71 -0.37
C PRO A 275 -7.81 -14.67 0.73
N PRO A 276 -7.56 -15.08 1.99
CA PRO A 276 -7.40 -14.15 3.13
C PRO A 276 -6.32 -13.10 2.92
N VAL A 277 -5.23 -13.43 2.22
CA VAL A 277 -4.17 -12.48 1.86
C VAL A 277 -4.70 -11.32 1.03
N LEU A 278 -5.51 -11.59 0.01
CA LEU A 278 -6.06 -10.56 -0.87
C LEU A 278 -7.10 -9.72 -0.15
N ARG A 279 -7.95 -10.39 0.64
CA ARG A 279 -8.96 -9.72 1.45
C ARG A 279 -8.32 -8.77 2.46
N ARG A 280 -7.29 -9.23 3.20
CA ARG A 280 -6.61 -8.40 4.20
C ARG A 280 -5.93 -7.19 3.56
N GLN A 281 -5.26 -7.38 2.42
CA GLN A 281 -4.60 -6.29 1.70
C GLN A 281 -5.60 -5.24 1.19
N LEU A 282 -6.81 -5.65 0.77
CA LEU A 282 -7.89 -4.72 0.42
C LEU A 282 -8.41 -3.97 1.66
N GLU A 283 -8.65 -4.67 2.77
CA GLU A 283 -9.30 -4.09 3.96
C GLU A 283 -8.37 -3.20 4.79
N PHE A 284 -7.08 -3.51 4.84
CA PHE A 284 -6.11 -2.89 5.74
C PHE A 284 -6.05 -1.36 5.66
N PRO A 285 -5.92 -0.75 4.46
CA PRO A 285 -5.78 0.70 4.40
C PRO A 285 -7.02 1.45 4.90
N TYR A 286 -8.21 0.88 4.70
CA TYR A 286 -9.47 1.50 5.12
C TYR A 286 -9.74 1.34 6.61
N THR A 287 -9.34 0.20 7.19
CA THR A 287 -9.74 -0.17 8.55
C THR A 287 -8.68 0.23 9.56
N ASP A 288 -7.48 -0.32 9.46
CA ASP A 288 -6.34 0.03 10.31
C ASP A 288 -5.90 1.48 10.03
N GLY A 289 -5.92 1.90 8.76
CA GLY A 289 -5.63 3.29 8.40
C GLY A 289 -6.60 4.30 9.07
N PHE A 290 -7.90 3.99 9.13
CA PHE A 290 -8.86 4.85 9.83
C PHE A 290 -8.57 4.94 11.34
N VAL A 291 -8.20 3.82 11.96
CA VAL A 291 -7.78 3.79 13.38
C VAL A 291 -6.51 4.62 13.58
N PHE A 292 -5.53 4.46 12.70
CA PHE A 292 -4.28 5.21 12.70
C PHE A 292 -4.51 6.71 12.60
N VAL A 293 -5.28 7.18 11.60
CA VAL A 293 -5.55 8.61 11.42
C VAL A 293 -6.33 9.19 12.59
N THR A 294 -7.28 8.44 13.13
CA THR A 294 -8.03 8.85 14.33
C THR A 294 -7.10 9.00 15.54
N ALA A 295 -6.13 8.09 15.70
CA ALA A 295 -5.14 8.12 16.77
C ALA A 295 -4.16 9.28 16.61
N VAL A 296 -3.58 9.49 15.41
CA VAL A 296 -2.65 10.60 15.10
C VAL A 296 -3.33 11.95 15.33
N ARG A 297 -4.59 12.09 14.88
CA ARG A 297 -5.38 13.31 15.10
C ARG A 297 -5.72 13.54 16.58
N ALA A 298 -5.82 12.49 17.39
CA ALA A 298 -6.16 12.53 18.81
C ALA A 298 -7.41 13.39 19.15
N GLY A 299 -8.39 13.44 18.24
CA GLY A 299 -9.60 14.26 18.36
C GLY A 299 -9.42 15.77 18.11
N GLY A 300 -8.27 16.19 17.59
CA GLY A 300 -7.93 17.55 17.18
C GLY A 300 -8.45 17.94 15.78
N ASP A 301 -7.77 18.85 15.10
CA ASP A 301 -7.94 19.10 13.66
C ASP A 301 -7.01 18.19 12.85
N TYR A 302 -7.07 18.28 11.51
CA TYR A 302 -6.27 17.44 10.63
C TYR A 302 -4.80 17.90 10.48
N GLN A 303 -4.33 18.88 11.25
CA GLN A 303 -2.95 19.38 11.10
C GLN A 303 -1.91 18.27 11.38
N ALA A 304 -2.13 17.43 12.39
CA ALA A 304 -1.25 16.30 12.68
C ALA A 304 -1.24 15.25 11.56
N VAL A 305 -2.35 15.12 10.82
CA VAL A 305 -2.47 14.24 9.65
C VAL A 305 -1.70 14.84 8.47
N ASP A 306 -1.78 16.16 8.26
CA ASP A 306 -0.99 16.86 7.25
C ASP A 306 0.53 16.72 7.50
N GLU A 307 0.95 16.79 8.76
CA GLU A 307 2.33 16.54 9.16
C GLU A 307 2.75 15.10 8.86
N ALA A 308 1.85 14.12 9.04
CA ALA A 308 2.10 12.73 8.70
C ALA A 308 2.30 12.48 7.19
N TYR A 309 1.80 13.35 6.31
CA TYR A 309 2.12 13.25 4.87
C TYR A 309 3.58 13.60 4.54
N ALA A 310 4.25 14.41 5.37
CA ALA A 310 5.67 14.73 5.21
C ALA A 310 6.58 13.62 5.77
N GLU A 311 6.14 12.95 6.83
CA GLU A 311 6.82 11.82 7.47
C GLU A 311 5.87 10.62 7.47
N ARG A 312 5.65 10.02 6.29
CA ARG A 312 4.67 8.94 6.13
C ARG A 312 5.03 7.70 6.94
N PRO A 313 4.03 6.93 7.40
CA PRO A 313 4.26 5.60 7.94
C PRO A 313 5.04 4.74 6.93
N VAL A 314 6.05 4.07 7.43
CA VAL A 314 7.01 3.29 6.64
C VAL A 314 6.84 1.78 6.80
N SER A 315 5.83 1.35 7.56
CA SER A 315 5.48 -0.06 7.75
C SER A 315 3.99 -0.24 8.02
N THR A 316 3.50 -1.46 7.83
CA THR A 316 2.15 -1.82 8.30
C THR A 316 2.05 -1.84 9.82
N GLU A 317 3.13 -2.15 10.53
CA GLU A 317 3.22 -2.08 11.99
C GLU A 317 2.90 -0.67 12.50
N GLN A 318 3.46 0.38 11.89
CA GLN A 318 3.20 1.76 12.32
C GLN A 318 1.73 2.18 12.17
N ILE A 319 1.02 1.58 11.20
CA ILE A 319 -0.43 1.78 11.03
C ILE A 319 -1.23 0.98 12.08
N MET A 320 -0.83 -0.27 12.34
CA MET A 320 -1.50 -1.15 13.30
C MET A 320 -1.26 -0.71 14.76
N HIS A 321 -0.12 -0.08 15.03
CA HIS A 321 0.32 0.41 16.34
C HIS A 321 0.71 1.90 16.25
N PRO A 322 -0.26 2.83 16.21
CA PRO A 322 0.00 4.24 15.98
C PRO A 322 0.96 4.87 17.01
N GLU A 323 1.07 4.30 18.22
CA GLU A 323 2.04 4.70 19.23
C GLU A 323 3.50 4.52 18.79
N LYS A 324 3.81 3.51 17.96
CA LYS A 324 5.16 3.30 17.41
C LYS A 324 5.52 4.38 16.40
N TYR A 325 4.58 4.72 15.51
CA TYR A 325 4.71 5.87 14.60
C TYR A 325 4.93 7.18 15.37
N LEU A 326 4.10 7.45 16.38
CA LEU A 326 4.21 8.67 17.20
C LEU A 326 5.50 8.71 18.04
N ALA A 327 6.10 7.56 18.33
CA ALA A 327 7.40 7.46 18.98
C ALA A 327 8.59 7.63 18.02
N GLY A 328 8.34 7.61 16.69
CA GLY A 328 9.37 7.63 15.66
C GLY A 328 10.15 6.32 15.58
N GLU A 329 9.50 5.19 15.85
CA GLU A 329 10.08 3.86 15.77
C GLU A 329 9.97 3.33 14.34
N ASP A 330 11.10 3.25 13.64
CA ASP A 330 11.18 2.69 12.29
C ASP A 330 11.59 1.22 12.33
N PRO A 331 11.14 0.39 11.36
CA PRO A 331 11.60 -0.99 11.24
C PRO A 331 13.11 -1.03 10.95
N VAL A 332 13.77 -2.06 11.47
CA VAL A 332 15.17 -2.34 11.19
C VAL A 332 15.33 -2.86 9.76
N VAL A 333 16.42 -2.46 9.11
CA VAL A 333 16.73 -2.94 7.75
C VAL A 333 17.30 -4.35 7.82
N VAL A 334 16.63 -5.29 7.15
CA VAL A 334 17.10 -6.67 6.97
C VAL A 334 17.58 -6.85 5.53
N GLU A 335 18.83 -7.29 5.35
CA GLU A 335 19.43 -7.55 4.04
C GLU A 335 19.87 -9.01 3.95
N LEU A 336 19.34 -9.78 2.99
CA LEU A 336 19.80 -11.15 2.78
C LEU A 336 21.07 -11.20 1.90
N PRO A 337 21.95 -12.20 2.10
CA PRO A 337 23.08 -12.42 1.20
C PRO A 337 22.61 -12.77 -0.22
N ASP A 338 23.48 -12.63 -1.22
CA ASP A 338 23.21 -13.05 -2.60
C ASP A 338 23.11 -14.58 -2.70
N MET A 339 21.91 -15.08 -2.41
CA MET A 339 21.60 -16.51 -2.37
C MET A 339 21.64 -17.15 -3.75
N ALA A 340 21.29 -16.42 -4.81
CA ALA A 340 21.37 -16.93 -6.17
C ALA A 340 22.83 -17.27 -6.53
N SER A 341 23.77 -16.37 -6.25
CA SER A 341 25.19 -16.63 -6.43
C SER A 341 25.72 -17.75 -5.53
N ALA A 342 25.26 -17.83 -4.27
CA ALA A 342 25.69 -18.85 -3.32
C ALA A 342 25.22 -20.27 -3.72
N LEU A 343 24.03 -20.39 -4.28
CA LEU A 343 23.45 -21.65 -4.78
C LEU A 343 24.05 -22.09 -6.12
N GLY A 344 24.58 -21.15 -6.90
CA GLY A 344 25.39 -21.42 -8.09
C GLY A 344 24.62 -21.43 -9.41
N GLU A 345 25.18 -22.11 -10.41
CA GLU A 345 24.69 -22.06 -11.80
C GLU A 345 23.22 -22.53 -11.91
N GLY A 346 22.39 -21.72 -12.57
CA GLY A 346 20.97 -22.02 -12.79
C GLY A 346 20.02 -21.44 -11.75
N TRP A 347 20.53 -20.80 -10.69
CA TRP A 347 19.73 -20.09 -9.71
C TRP A 347 19.58 -18.60 -10.04
N THR A 348 18.38 -18.08 -9.84
CA THR A 348 18.05 -16.65 -9.99
C THR A 348 17.07 -16.22 -8.93
N GLU A 349 17.28 -15.04 -8.34
CA GLU A 349 16.25 -14.37 -7.56
C GLU A 349 15.10 -13.95 -8.48
N SER A 350 13.89 -14.42 -8.18
CA SER A 350 12.68 -14.12 -8.95
C SER A 350 11.84 -13.04 -8.31
N TYR A 351 11.93 -12.88 -6.98
CA TYR A 351 11.13 -11.91 -6.23
C TYR A 351 11.83 -11.56 -4.92
N GLN A 352 11.60 -10.35 -4.43
CA GLN A 352 12.05 -9.87 -3.13
C GLN A 352 10.99 -8.97 -2.53
N GLN A 353 10.81 -9.02 -1.20
CA GLN A 353 9.77 -8.25 -0.51
C GLN A 353 10.13 -8.07 0.97
N THR A 354 9.74 -6.94 1.56
CA THR A 354 9.50 -6.82 3.00
C THR A 354 8.04 -7.18 3.23
N PHE A 355 7.80 -8.26 3.97
CA PHE A 355 6.48 -8.87 4.10
C PHE A 355 5.61 -8.12 5.11
N GLY A 356 6.22 -7.65 6.21
CA GLY A 356 5.56 -6.80 7.18
C GLY A 356 4.64 -7.53 8.16
N GLU A 357 4.32 -6.86 9.27
CA GLU A 357 3.44 -7.41 10.32
C GLU A 357 2.08 -7.84 9.78
N MET A 358 1.47 -7.05 8.88
CA MET A 358 0.15 -7.36 8.34
C MET A 358 0.12 -8.74 7.64
N LEU A 359 1.08 -9.01 6.76
CA LEU A 359 1.07 -10.27 6.00
C LEU A 359 1.59 -11.44 6.83
N ILE A 360 2.47 -11.21 7.80
CA ILE A 360 2.81 -12.22 8.81
C ILE A 360 1.57 -12.61 9.59
N GLY A 361 0.75 -11.64 10.00
CA GLY A 361 -0.52 -11.87 10.68
C GLY A 361 -1.49 -12.74 9.86
N VAL A 362 -1.52 -12.56 8.53
CA VAL A 362 -2.29 -13.44 7.64
C VAL A 362 -1.72 -14.85 7.58
N LEU A 363 -0.40 -14.99 7.50
CA LEU A 363 0.25 -16.30 7.46
C LEU A 363 -0.06 -17.12 8.71
N VAL A 364 0.13 -16.54 9.89
CA VAL A 364 -0.09 -17.25 11.16
C VAL A 364 -1.57 -17.49 11.49
N ALA A 365 -2.48 -16.82 10.77
CA ALA A 365 -3.92 -17.08 10.83
C ALA A 365 -4.34 -18.34 10.06
N ASP A 366 -3.44 -18.99 9.32
CA ASP A 366 -3.63 -20.32 8.72
C ASP A 366 -4.92 -20.45 7.89
N GLY A 367 -5.14 -19.49 7.00
CA GLY A 367 -6.31 -19.48 6.12
C GLY A 367 -7.64 -19.12 6.80
N GLU A 368 -7.64 -18.88 8.11
CA GLU A 368 -8.80 -18.36 8.81
C GLU A 368 -9.03 -16.87 8.46
N SER A 369 -10.30 -16.47 8.42
CA SER A 369 -10.69 -15.08 8.16
C SER A 369 -11.51 -14.53 9.30
N ALA A 370 -11.32 -13.25 9.58
CA ALA A 370 -12.18 -12.51 10.49
C ALA A 370 -13.57 -12.30 9.84
N PRO A 371 -14.67 -12.41 10.59
CA PRO A 371 -15.98 -12.00 10.08
C PRO A 371 -15.96 -10.51 9.72
N LEU A 372 -16.69 -10.15 8.65
CA LEU A 372 -16.79 -8.75 8.23
C LEU A 372 -17.38 -7.89 9.36
N PRO A 373 -16.82 -6.70 9.61
CA PRO A 373 -17.25 -5.85 10.70
C PRO A 373 -18.59 -5.21 10.34
N THR A 374 -19.48 -5.07 11.32
CA THR A 374 -20.73 -4.29 11.17
C THR A 374 -20.52 -2.80 11.43
N VAL A 375 -19.34 -2.41 11.93
CA VAL A 375 -18.97 -1.03 12.25
C VAL A 375 -17.55 -0.77 11.73
N PRO A 376 -17.31 0.29 10.95
CA PRO A 376 -15.96 0.66 10.49
C PRO A 376 -14.97 0.80 11.66
N GLY A 377 -13.76 0.28 11.48
CA GLY A 377 -12.68 0.35 12.49
C GLY A 377 -12.79 -0.64 13.66
N LEU A 378 -13.77 -1.56 13.64
CA LEU A 378 -13.91 -2.64 14.63
C LEU A 378 -13.77 -4.01 13.96
N LEU A 379 -12.63 -4.24 13.30
CA LEU A 379 -12.29 -5.58 12.83
C LEU A 379 -11.91 -6.45 14.04
N PRO A 380 -12.55 -7.62 14.23
CA PRO A 380 -11.97 -8.61 15.11
C PRO A 380 -10.59 -9.01 14.55
N PRO A 381 -9.57 -9.18 15.41
CA PRO A 381 -8.25 -9.60 14.94
C PRO A 381 -8.35 -10.95 14.25
N LEU A 382 -7.49 -11.17 13.25
CA LEU A 382 -7.29 -12.49 12.67
C LEU A 382 -6.83 -13.46 13.78
N PRO A 383 -7.26 -14.73 13.75
CA PRO A 383 -6.79 -15.75 14.68
C PRO A 383 -5.27 -15.83 14.71
N ASN A 384 -4.68 -15.91 15.90
CA ASN A 384 -3.23 -15.99 16.15
C ASN A 384 -2.39 -14.80 15.61
N ALA A 385 -3.00 -13.77 15.01
CA ALA A 385 -2.26 -12.66 14.42
C ALA A 385 -1.50 -11.82 15.46
N GLU A 386 -1.82 -11.97 16.75
CA GLU A 386 -1.00 -11.41 17.83
C GLU A 386 0.44 -11.93 17.82
N ALA A 387 0.70 -13.12 17.24
CA ALA A 387 2.05 -13.65 17.10
C ALA A 387 2.89 -12.91 16.05
N ALA A 388 2.28 -12.00 15.28
CA ALA A 388 2.99 -11.07 14.40
C ALA A 388 3.37 -9.76 15.10
N ALA A 389 2.79 -9.48 16.28
CA ALA A 389 3.10 -8.27 17.02
C ALA A 389 4.56 -8.27 17.50
N GLY A 390 5.16 -7.08 17.54
CA GLY A 390 6.59 -6.93 17.83
C GLY A 390 7.50 -7.29 16.65
N TRP A 391 6.95 -7.35 15.43
CA TRP A 391 7.74 -7.43 14.22
C TRP A 391 8.66 -6.21 14.10
N GLY A 392 9.97 -6.43 14.06
CA GLY A 392 10.94 -5.34 13.98
C GLY A 392 11.38 -4.99 12.56
N GLY A 393 11.10 -5.84 11.56
CA GLY A 393 11.63 -5.72 10.21
C GLY A 393 11.86 -7.09 9.56
N ASP A 394 11.80 -7.18 8.23
CA ASP A 394 12.10 -8.43 7.53
C ASP A 394 12.58 -8.26 6.09
N ARG A 395 13.12 -9.37 5.57
CA ARG A 395 13.41 -9.52 4.15
C ARG A 395 13.15 -10.93 3.68
N LEU A 396 12.31 -11.06 2.68
CA LEU A 396 11.98 -12.28 1.97
C LEU A 396 12.52 -12.23 0.55
N ILE A 397 13.13 -13.33 0.09
CA ILE A 397 13.46 -13.57 -1.31
C ILE A 397 12.88 -14.90 -1.79
N SER A 398 12.42 -14.91 -3.03
CA SER A 398 12.01 -16.11 -3.77
C SER A 398 13.01 -16.39 -4.87
N LEU A 399 13.42 -17.64 -5.00
CA LEU A 399 14.47 -18.10 -5.91
C LEU A 399 13.92 -19.18 -6.84
N ASN A 400 14.32 -19.11 -8.10
CA ASN A 400 14.10 -20.16 -9.10
C ASN A 400 15.43 -20.84 -9.41
N GLY A 401 15.40 -22.16 -9.51
CA GLY A 401 16.57 -23.01 -9.72
C GLY A 401 16.42 -23.94 -10.94
N PRO A 402 17.46 -24.74 -11.22
CA PRO A 402 17.46 -25.67 -12.34
C PRO A 402 16.38 -26.75 -12.20
N ASP A 403 15.92 -27.29 -13.33
CA ASP A 403 14.96 -28.41 -13.40
C ASP A 403 13.64 -28.19 -12.63
N GLY A 404 13.25 -26.93 -12.43
CA GLY A 404 12.04 -26.55 -11.71
C GLY A 404 12.19 -26.50 -10.18
N ALA A 405 13.42 -26.61 -9.68
CA ALA A 405 13.71 -26.35 -8.27
C ALA A 405 13.40 -24.91 -7.91
N TRP A 406 13.02 -24.67 -6.66
CA TRP A 406 12.79 -23.32 -6.14
C TRP A 406 12.99 -23.29 -4.62
N ALA A 407 13.20 -22.09 -4.10
CA ALA A 407 13.31 -21.84 -2.65
C ALA A 407 12.78 -20.46 -2.26
N VAL A 408 12.32 -20.34 -1.02
CA VAL A 408 12.05 -19.07 -0.34
C VAL A 408 13.00 -18.99 0.86
N VAL A 409 13.67 -17.84 0.99
CA VAL A 409 14.52 -17.51 2.13
C VAL A 409 13.97 -16.24 2.74
N TRP A 410 13.57 -16.32 4.01
CA TRP A 410 12.93 -15.20 4.69
C TRP A 410 13.51 -15.04 6.08
N GLN A 411 13.99 -13.85 6.38
CA GLN A 411 14.51 -13.53 7.70
C GLN A 411 13.72 -12.40 8.32
N THR A 412 13.36 -12.58 9.59
CA THR A 412 12.56 -11.64 10.37
C THR A 412 13.31 -11.24 11.64
N ALA A 413 13.17 -9.96 12.01
CA ALA A 413 13.63 -9.38 13.27
C ALA A 413 12.44 -9.09 14.17
N TRP A 414 12.66 -9.10 15.48
CA TRP A 414 11.62 -8.97 16.49
C TRP A 414 12.07 -8.06 17.64
N ASP A 415 11.11 -7.41 18.29
CA ASP A 415 11.34 -6.51 19.43
C ASP A 415 11.90 -7.24 20.65
N SER A 416 11.57 -8.53 20.80
CA SER A 416 12.07 -9.38 21.88
C SER A 416 12.12 -10.87 21.52
N ASP A 417 12.91 -11.62 22.29
CA ASP A 417 12.95 -13.10 22.24
C ASP A 417 11.57 -13.75 22.41
N ALA A 418 10.67 -13.09 23.16
CA ALA A 418 9.33 -13.59 23.38
C ALA A 418 8.50 -13.49 22.10
N ASP A 419 8.55 -12.33 21.43
CA ASP A 419 7.84 -12.09 20.17
C ASP A 419 8.36 -13.04 19.07
N ALA A 420 9.69 -13.18 18.95
CA ALA A 420 10.30 -14.15 18.04
C ALA A 420 9.83 -15.60 18.30
N GLY A 421 9.71 -15.98 19.57
CA GLY A 421 9.24 -17.32 19.97
C GLY A 421 7.75 -17.54 19.69
N GLU A 422 6.92 -16.51 19.88
CA GLU A 422 5.49 -16.53 19.55
C GLU A 422 5.28 -16.68 18.05
N PHE A 423 5.98 -15.88 17.23
CA PHE A 423 5.99 -16.02 15.78
C PHE A 423 6.45 -17.41 15.36
N SER A 424 7.59 -17.89 15.85
CA SER A 424 8.13 -19.19 15.46
C SER A 424 7.12 -20.31 15.69
N ALA A 425 6.46 -20.33 16.86
CA ALA A 425 5.47 -21.34 17.19
C ALA A 425 4.21 -21.25 16.32
N ALA A 426 3.73 -20.03 16.04
CA ALA A 426 2.54 -19.81 15.23
C ALA A 426 2.79 -20.11 13.74
N ALA A 427 3.95 -19.72 13.22
CA ALA A 427 4.36 -20.01 11.85
C ALA A 427 4.63 -21.51 11.65
N GLU A 428 5.22 -22.21 12.62
CA GLU A 428 5.34 -23.68 12.57
C GLU A 428 3.97 -24.35 12.49
N ALA A 429 2.99 -23.87 13.26
CA ALA A 429 1.63 -24.40 13.23
C ALA A 429 0.93 -24.13 11.89
N ALA A 430 1.00 -22.90 11.38
CA ALA A 430 0.38 -22.52 10.11
C ALA A 430 1.03 -23.19 8.89
N MET A 431 2.31 -23.57 8.99
CA MET A 431 3.02 -24.25 7.91
C MET A 431 2.99 -25.78 8.02
N ASP A 432 2.40 -26.38 9.08
CA ASP A 432 2.38 -27.83 9.30
C ASP A 432 1.72 -28.59 8.13
N ASP A 433 0.67 -28.02 7.55
CA ASP A 433 -0.06 -28.56 6.39
C ASP A 433 0.51 -28.10 5.03
N LEU A 434 1.59 -27.30 5.03
CA LEU A 434 2.24 -26.85 3.79
C LEU A 434 2.78 -28.05 3.00
N ALA A 435 2.45 -28.12 1.72
CA ALA A 435 2.86 -29.22 0.84
C ALA A 435 4.39 -29.32 0.62
N PHE A 436 5.13 -28.27 1.03
CA PHE A 436 6.53 -28.09 0.74
C PHE A 436 7.39 -28.23 2.01
N PRO A 437 8.56 -28.87 1.92
CA PRO A 437 9.53 -28.89 3.01
C PRO A 437 9.88 -27.47 3.44
N HIS A 438 9.76 -27.24 4.74
CA HIS A 438 10.04 -25.95 5.35
C HIS A 438 10.80 -26.13 6.65
N GLN A 439 11.35 -25.02 7.14
CA GLN A 439 12.01 -24.95 8.42
C GLN A 439 11.91 -23.53 8.97
N ILE A 440 11.76 -23.43 10.29
CA ILE A 440 11.82 -22.18 11.04
C ILE A 440 12.84 -22.40 12.16
N ASP A 441 13.94 -21.65 12.14
CA ASP A 441 14.99 -21.73 13.15
C ASP A 441 15.43 -20.34 13.58
N ALA A 442 15.89 -20.23 14.83
CA ALA A 442 16.75 -19.13 15.25
C ALA A 442 18.06 -19.16 14.45
N SER A 443 18.34 -18.12 13.66
CA SER A 443 19.52 -18.10 12.80
C SER A 443 19.97 -16.69 12.46
N SER A 444 21.23 -16.39 12.79
CA SER A 444 21.96 -15.16 12.47
C SER A 444 22.47 -15.11 11.03
N ALA A 445 21.71 -15.62 10.06
CA ALA A 445 22.06 -15.58 8.63
C ALA A 445 22.40 -14.16 8.12
N VAL A 446 22.00 -13.14 8.88
CA VAL A 446 22.42 -11.73 8.76
C VAL A 446 23.06 -11.28 10.06
N THR A 447 24.22 -10.65 9.92
CA THR A 447 24.99 -10.10 11.03
C THR A 447 24.35 -8.81 11.55
N GLY A 448 24.16 -8.69 12.86
CA GLY A 448 23.79 -7.43 13.51
C GLY A 448 22.31 -7.27 13.88
N LEU A 449 21.51 -8.33 13.73
CA LEU A 449 20.17 -8.42 14.33
C LEU A 449 20.26 -9.13 15.68
N ASP A 450 19.50 -8.65 16.66
CA ASP A 450 19.29 -9.35 17.93
C ASP A 450 18.22 -10.44 17.70
N ASP A 451 18.60 -11.71 17.89
CA ASP A 451 17.75 -12.91 17.84
C ASP A 451 16.82 -13.08 16.60
N PRO A 452 17.34 -12.99 15.35
CA PRO A 452 16.54 -13.13 14.13
C PRO A 452 16.01 -14.56 13.89
N MET A 453 14.80 -14.66 13.35
CA MET A 453 14.23 -15.91 12.85
C MET A 453 14.48 -16.07 11.36
N LEU A 454 14.78 -17.29 10.94
CA LEU A 454 14.93 -17.67 9.55
C LEU A 454 13.88 -18.71 9.18
N VAL A 455 13.07 -18.38 8.19
CA VAL A 455 12.10 -19.26 7.56
C VAL A 455 12.64 -19.67 6.18
N LEU A 456 12.74 -20.98 5.96
CA LEU A 456 13.12 -21.57 4.69
C LEU A 456 11.97 -22.42 4.17
N VAL A 457 11.66 -22.30 2.88
CA VAL A 457 10.73 -23.20 2.18
C VAL A 457 11.38 -23.61 0.87
N ALA A 458 11.23 -24.87 0.46
CA ALA A 458 11.83 -25.34 -0.78
C ALA A 458 10.94 -26.36 -1.52
N SER A 459 11.20 -26.49 -2.82
CA SER A 459 10.50 -27.46 -3.68
C SER A 459 10.64 -28.91 -3.21
N ASP A 460 11.76 -29.26 -2.57
CA ASP A 460 11.98 -30.55 -1.93
C ASP A 460 13.03 -30.47 -0.80
N ALA A 461 13.16 -31.55 -0.03
CA ALA A 461 14.03 -31.60 1.14
C ALA A 461 15.53 -31.52 0.80
N ALA A 462 15.96 -31.96 -0.39
CA ALA A 462 17.35 -31.85 -0.80
C ALA A 462 17.70 -30.40 -1.17
N ILE A 463 16.76 -29.68 -1.79
CA ILE A 463 16.89 -28.25 -2.03
C ILE A 463 16.90 -27.47 -0.72
N LEU A 464 16.01 -27.79 0.22
CA LEU A 464 16.01 -27.16 1.55
C LEU A 464 17.38 -27.24 2.24
N GLU A 465 17.99 -28.43 2.26
CA GLU A 465 19.33 -28.63 2.82
C GLU A 465 20.42 -27.89 2.04
N THR A 466 20.27 -27.78 0.71
CA THR A 466 21.22 -27.04 -0.13
C THR A 466 21.17 -25.54 0.17
N VAL A 467 19.97 -24.97 0.32
CA VAL A 467 19.75 -23.58 0.69
C VAL A 467 20.32 -23.31 2.08
N ARG A 468 19.99 -24.17 3.05
CA ARG A 468 20.54 -24.07 4.41
C ARG A 468 22.07 -24.06 4.42
N ALA A 469 22.70 -24.93 3.62
CA ALA A 469 24.15 -25.03 3.54
C ALA A 469 24.81 -23.86 2.80
N ALA A 470 24.06 -23.13 1.97
CA ALA A 470 24.53 -21.96 1.23
C ALA A 470 24.47 -20.66 2.06
N LEU A 471 23.69 -20.65 3.13
CA LEU A 471 23.65 -19.51 4.06
C LEU A 471 25.03 -19.34 4.72
N PRO A 472 25.46 -18.09 4.94
CA PRO A 472 26.69 -17.83 5.67
C PRO A 472 26.60 -18.43 7.07
N VAL A 473 27.55 -19.30 7.40
CA VAL A 473 27.71 -19.85 8.75
C VAL A 473 28.55 -18.85 9.55
N GLU A 474 28.07 -18.45 10.74
CA GLU A 474 28.91 -17.73 11.71
C GLU A 474 30.08 -18.58 12.24
#